data_AF-A0A413V0Y3-F1
#
_entry.id   AF-A0A413V0Y3-F1
#
_cell.length_a   1.000
_cell.length_b   1.000
_cell.length_c   1.000
_cell.angle_alpha   90.00
_cell.angle_beta   90.00
_cell.angle_gamma   90.00
#
_symmetry.space_group_name_H-M   'P 1'
#
loop_
_entity.id
_entity.type
_entity.pdbx_description
1 polymer ?
#
loop_
_entity_poly.entity_id
_entity_poly.type
_entity_poly.pdbx_seq_one_letter_code
_entity_poly.pdbx_strand_id
1 'polypeptide(L)' 'MSKIEEAFRGLGRTEKAKFISQNIDYANADAVAKYIRAYLFDVLEDVGNNEYVAMYLRGKGYEVTKQK' A
#
# COMPACT_ATOMS: atom_id res chain seq x y z
N MET A 1 -1.52 21.97 -17.52
CA MET A 1 -1.85 21.08 -16.40
C MET A 1 -2.85 20.06 -16.90
N SER A 2 -2.74 18.81 -16.46
CA SER A 2 -3.74 17.79 -16.81
C SER A 2 -5.07 18.11 -16.11
N LYS A 3 -6.21 17.65 -16.67
CA LYS A 3 -7.53 17.81 -16.03
C LYS A 3 -7.58 17.23 -14.61
N ILE A 4 -6.75 16.23 -14.32
CA ILE A 4 -6.59 15.63 -12.99
C ILE A 4 -5.88 16.58 -12.03
N GLU A 5 -4.86 17.31 -12.48
CA GLU A 5 -4.13 18.25 -11.62
C GLU A 5 -5.02 19.43 -11.20
N GLU A 6 -5.87 19.92 -12.11
CA GLU A 6 -6.85 20.97 -11.82
C GLU A 6 -7.91 20.48 -10.83
N ALA A 7 -8.49 19.29 -11.07
CA ALA A 7 -9.43 18.66 -10.15
C ALA A 7 -8.81 18.45 -8.76
N PHE A 8 -7.59 17.91 -8.70
CA PHE A 8 -6.89 17.66 -7.45
C PHE A 8 -6.62 18.96 -6.68
N ARG A 9 -6.21 20.04 -7.36
CA ARG A 9 -5.94 21.33 -6.69
C ARG A 9 -7.17 21.90 -5.99
N GLY A 10 -8.36 21.72 -6.57
CA GLY A 10 -9.63 22.19 -6.03
C GLY A 10 -10.11 21.45 -4.77
N LEU A 11 -9.54 20.29 -4.45
CA LEU A 11 -9.95 19.48 -3.28
C LEU A 11 -9.42 20.04 -1.95
N GLY A 12 -10.20 19.87 -0.88
CA GLY A 12 -9.76 20.09 0.50
C GLY A 12 -8.73 19.06 0.97
N ARG A 13 -8.08 19.28 2.14
CA ARG A 13 -7.03 18.37 2.64
C ARG A 13 -7.49 16.92 2.78
N THR A 14 -8.66 16.69 3.38
CA THR A 14 -9.22 15.35 3.58
C THR A 14 -9.58 14.68 2.26
N GLU A 15 -10.14 15.44 1.32
CA GLU A 15 -10.52 14.94 0.00
C GLU A 15 -9.30 14.62 -0.86
N LYS A 16 -8.22 15.40 -0.75
CA LYS A 16 -6.93 15.09 -1.37
C LYS A 16 -6.36 13.77 -0.86
N ALA A 17 -6.41 13.52 0.45
CA ALA A 17 -5.99 12.25 1.01
C ALA A 17 -6.82 11.09 0.45
N LYS A 18 -8.16 11.22 0.44
CA LYS A 18 -9.07 10.21 -0.11
C LYS A 18 -8.83 9.97 -1.60
N PHE A 19 -8.58 11.02 -2.38
CA PHE A 19 -8.29 10.93 -3.81
C PHE A 19 -7.03 10.10 -4.08
N ILE A 20 -5.93 10.35 -3.34
CA ILE A 20 -4.69 9.59 -3.47
C ILE A 20 -4.90 8.13 -3.02
N SER A 21 -5.62 7.90 -1.92
CA SER A 21 -5.90 6.53 -1.45
C SER A 21 -6.72 5.72 -2.44
N GLN A 22 -7.65 6.35 -3.18
CA GLN A 22 -8.47 5.68 -4.19
C GLN A 22 -7.78 5.52 -5.55
N ASN A 23 -6.68 6.25 -5.78
CA ASN A 23 -5.97 6.27 -7.05
C ASN A 23 -4.46 6.19 -6.80
N ILE A 24 -4.04 5.14 -6.10
CA ILE A 24 -2.65 4.96 -5.65
C ILE A 24 -1.66 4.91 -6.83
N ASP A 25 -2.13 4.58 -8.04
CA ASP A 25 -1.33 4.56 -9.26
C ASP A 25 -0.77 5.95 -9.65
N TYR A 26 -1.37 7.03 -9.15
CA TYR A 26 -0.83 8.39 -9.33
C TYR A 26 0.20 8.78 -8.26
N ALA A 27 0.31 8.01 -7.18
CA ALA A 27 1.32 8.26 -6.16
C ALA A 27 2.70 7.81 -6.67
N ASN A 28 3.74 8.57 -6.34
CA ASN A 28 5.09 8.15 -6.69
C ASN A 28 5.48 6.88 -5.90
N ALA A 29 6.30 6.03 -6.52
CA ALA A 29 6.67 4.73 -5.94
C ALA A 29 7.37 4.85 -4.56
N ASP A 30 8.15 5.92 -4.33
CA ASP A 30 8.83 6.16 -3.04
C ASP A 30 7.84 6.47 -1.91
N ALA A 31 6.81 7.26 -2.18
CA ALA A 31 5.75 7.60 -1.24
C ALA A 31 4.92 6.36 -0.90
N VAL A 32 4.57 5.55 -1.91
CA VAL A 32 3.88 4.27 -1.72
C VAL A 32 4.74 3.32 -0.88
N ALA A 33 6.02 3.18 -1.20
CA ALA A 33 6.93 2.28 -0.48
C ALA A 33 7.14 2.69 0.98
N LYS A 34 7.26 3.99 1.28
CA LYS A 34 7.36 4.51 2.65
C LYS A 34 6.10 4.25 3.46
N TYR A 35 4.93 4.45 2.86
CA TYR A 35 3.65 4.17 3.50
C TYR A 35 3.49 2.68 3.79
N ILE A 36 3.69 1.81 2.79
CA ILE A 36 3.57 0.35 2.94
C ILE A 36 4.60 -0.19 3.94
N ARG A 37 5.83 0.32 3.98
CA ARG A 37 6.87 -0.17 4.91
C ARG A 37 6.43 -0.09 6.37
N ALA A 38 5.65 0.94 6.73
CA ALA A 38 5.18 1.12 8.10
C ALA A 38 4.06 0.14 8.48
N TYR A 39 3.32 -0.39 7.50
CA TYR A 39 2.09 -1.17 7.71
C TYR A 39 2.06 -2.47 6.90
N LEU A 40 3.22 -2.98 6.46
CA LEU A 40 3.29 -4.08 5.50
C LEU A 40 2.58 -5.34 6.05
N PHE A 41 2.79 -5.64 7.33
CA PHE A 41 2.18 -6.81 7.96
C PHE A 41 0.68 -6.61 8.19
N ASP A 42 0.25 -5.43 8.65
CA ASP A 42 -1.15 -5.08 8.85
C ASP A 42 -1.94 -5.16 7.52
N VAL A 43 -1.36 -4.62 6.43
CA VAL A 43 -1.97 -4.69 5.09
C VAL A 43 -2.09 -6.14 4.62
N LEU A 44 -1.08 -6.99 4.86
CA LEU A 44 -1.08 -8.39 4.45
C LEU A 44 -2.06 -9.25 5.27
N GLU A 45 -2.27 -8.89 6.54
CA GLU A 45 -3.29 -9.47 7.42
C GLU A 45 -4.70 -9.06 6.96
N ASP A 46 -4.94 -7.77 6.69
CA ASP A 46 -6.23 -7.23 6.26
C ASP A 46 -6.71 -7.83 4.92
N VAL A 47 -5.79 -8.10 3.98
CA VAL A 47 -6.14 -8.77 2.71
C VAL A 47 -6.24 -10.29 2.83
N GLY A 48 -6.05 -10.86 4.02
CA GLY A 48 -6.12 -12.29 4.29
C GLY A 48 -5.06 -13.11 3.54
N ASN A 49 -3.97 -12.48 3.09
CA ASN A 49 -2.98 -13.11 2.23
C ASN A 49 -1.73 -13.52 3.01
N ASN A 50 -1.95 -14.33 4.04
CA ASN A 50 -0.90 -14.92 4.87
C ASN A 50 0.10 -15.75 4.03
N GLU A 51 -0.35 -16.28 2.88
CA GLU A 51 0.53 -17.03 1.97
C GLU A 51 1.57 -16.14 1.30
N TYR A 52 1.23 -14.88 0.97
CA TYR A 52 2.19 -13.93 0.42
C TYR A 52 3.32 -13.60 1.40
N VAL A 53 2.98 -13.42 2.69
CA VAL A 53 3.98 -13.25 3.77
C VAL A 53 4.88 -14.49 3.86
N ALA A 54 4.28 -15.68 3.84
CA ALA A 54 5.02 -16.93 3.91
C ALA A 54 5.97 -17.12 2.71
N MET A 55 5.51 -16.82 1.49
CA MET A 55 6.35 -16.84 0.28
C MET A 55 7.53 -15.87 0.38
N TYR A 56 7.30 -14.64 0.84
CA TYR A 56 8.35 -13.64 1.00
C TYR A 56 9.43 -14.11 1.99
N LEU A 57 9.02 -14.61 3.16
CA LEU A 57 9.92 -15.11 4.19
C LEU A 57 10.72 -16.33 3.72
N ARG A 58 10.08 -17.28 3.03
CA ARG A 58 10.76 -18.43 2.41
C ARG A 58 11.81 -17.99 1.38
N GLY A 59 11.49 -17.00 0.54
CA GLY A 59 12.45 -16.42 -0.42
C GLY A 59 13.65 -15.73 0.23
N LYS A 60 13.53 -15.33 1.52
CA LYS A 60 14.63 -14.80 2.34
C LYS A 60 15.41 -15.88 3.10
N GLY A 61 15.03 -17.16 2.96
CA GLY A 61 15.70 -18.30 3.60
C GLY A 61 15.13 -18.67 4.97
N TYR A 62 13.99 -18.12 5.37
CA TYR A 62 13.33 -18.51 6.62
C TYR A 62 12.43 -19.72 6.41
N GLU A 63 12.39 -20.61 7.40
CA GLU A 63 11.37 -21.65 7.50
C GLU A 63 10.09 -21.05 8.07
N VAL A 64 8.95 -21.30 7.41
CA VAL A 64 7.64 -20.77 7.81
C VAL A 64 6.67 -21.92 7.98
N THR A 65 6.17 -22.10 9.21
CA THR A 65 5.19 -23.13 9.56
C THR A 65 3.90 -22.49 10.07
N LYS A 66 2.76 -23.02 9.61
CA LYS A 66 1.45 -22.61 10.11
C LYS A 66 1.16 -23.34 11.41
N GLN A 67 0.96 -22.61 12.50
CA GLN A 67 0.47 -23.22 13.74
C GLN A 67 -1.05 -23.43 13.66
N LYS A 68 -1.50 -24.58 14.17
CA LYS A 68 -2.92 -24.95 14.26
C LYS A 68 -3.54 -24.35 15.51
#